data_AF-M3HLE2-F1
#
_entry.id   AF-M3HLE2-F1
#
_cell.length_a   1.000
_cell.length_b   1.000
_cell.length_c   1.000
_cell.angle_alpha   90.00
_cell.angle_beta   90.00
_cell.angle_gamma   90.00
#
_symmetry.space_group_name_H-M   'P 1'
#
loop_
_entity.id
_entity.type
_entity.pdbx_description
1 polymer ?
#
loop_
_entity_poly.entity_id
_entity_poly.type
_entity_poly.pdbx_seq_one_letter_code
_entity_poly.pdbx_strand_id
1 'polypeptide(L)' 'MARILVVDDAKFMRTMVKDALTQTGHEIVGEAENGILL' A
#
# COMPACT_ATOMS: atom_id res chain seq x y z
N MET A 1 -6.96 1.78 -13.87
CA MET A 1 -5.86 2.27 -13.02
C MET A 1 -6.46 2.94 -11.80
N ALA A 2 -6.07 2.52 -10.59
CA ALA A 2 -6.60 3.02 -9.33
C ALA A 2 -5.45 3.62 -8.50
N ARG A 3 -5.77 4.57 -7.63
CA ARG A 3 -4.84 5.20 -6.69
C ARG A 3 -5.07 4.58 -5.31
N ILE A 4 -4.05 3.94 -4.74
CA ILE A 4 -4.19 3.05 -3.59
C ILE A 4 -3.26 3.48 -2.44
N LEU A 5 -3.81 3.61 -1.24
CA LEU A 5 -3.07 3.69 0.02
C LEU A 5 -3.03 2.29 0.64
N VAL A 6 -1.84 1.78 0.91
CA VAL A 6 -1.67 0.45 1.53
C VAL A 6 -1.50 0.61 3.04
N VAL A 7 -2.39 0.00 3.83
CA VAL A 7 -2.38 0.07 5.30
C VAL A 7 -2.29 -1.33 5.89
N ASP A 8 -1.25 -1.59 6.67
CA ASP A 8 -1.00 -2.86 7.36
C ASP A 8 0.05 -2.66 8.47
N ASP A 9 -0.08 -3.37 9.59
CA ASP A 9 0.84 -3.27 10.75
C ASP A 9 2.21 -3.91 10.47
N ALA A 10 2.28 -4.86 9.53
CA ALA A 10 3.51 -5.50 9.12
C ALA A 10 4.12 -4.85 7.86
N LYS A 11 5.34 -4.29 7.99
CA LYS A 11 6.10 -3.70 6.86
C LYS A 11 6.30 -4.66 5.69
N PHE A 12 6.48 -5.95 5.97
CA PHE A 12 6.64 -6.98 4.95
C PHE A 12 5.38 -7.13 4.09
N MET A 13 4.20 -7.12 4.71
CA MET A 13 2.93 -7.24 4.00
C MET A 13 2.66 -6.04 3.09
N ARG A 14 2.98 -4.81 3.55
CA ARG A 14 2.88 -3.62 2.69
C ARG A 14 3.74 -3.73 1.43
N THR A 15 4.93 -4.31 1.55
CA THR A 15 5.83 -4.53 0.42
C THR A 15 5.24 -5.54 -0.56
N MET A 16 4.78 -6.69 -0.07
CA MET A 16 4.16 -7.73 -0.92
C MET A 16 2.93 -7.21 -1.68
N VAL A 17 2.04 -6.51 -0.99
CA VAL A 17 0.79 -5.97 -1.59
C VAL A 17 1.11 -4.89 -2.60
N LYS A 18 2.05 -3.98 -2.29
CA LYS A 18 2.49 -2.93 -3.20
C LYS A 18 3.06 -3.50 -4.49
N ASP A 19 3.91 -4.53 -4.40
CA ASP A 19 4.53 -5.16 -5.56
C ASP A 19 3.47 -5.82 -6.46
N ALA A 20 2.50 -6.54 -5.87
CA ALA A 20 1.40 -7.16 -6.62
C ALA A 20 0.54 -6.11 -7.35
N LEU A 21 0.18 -5.01 -6.70
CA LEU A 21 -0.66 -3.95 -7.28
C LEU A 21 0.09 -3.10 -8.32
N THR A 22 1.39 -2.90 -8.14
CA THR A 22 2.23 -2.18 -9.10
C THR A 22 2.38 -2.97 -10.40
N GLN A 23 2.54 -4.31 -10.29
CA GLN A 23 2.61 -5.21 -11.46
C GLN A 23 1.33 -5.20 -12.31
N THR A 24 0.17 -4.92 -11.71
CA THR A 24 -1.12 -4.80 -12.42
C THR A 24 -1.42 -3.37 -12.90
N GLY A 25 -0.47 -2.44 -12.76
CA GLY A 25 -0.58 -1.07 -13.27
C GLY A 25 -1.42 -0.14 -12.39
N HIS A 26 -1.46 -0.37 -11.07
CA HIS A 26 -2.02 0.58 -10.11
C HIS A 26 -0.96 1.56 -9.59
N GLU A 27 -1.41 2.73 -9.16
CA GLU A 27 -0.57 3.76 -8.54
C GLU A 27 -0.68 3.68 -7.02
N ILE A 28 0.47 3.61 -6.35
CA ILE A 28 0.54 3.53 -4.90
C ILE A 28 0.87 4.93 -4.39
N VAL A 29 -0.09 5.54 -3.68
CA VAL A 29 0.01 6.95 -3.24
C VAL A 29 0.65 7.10 -1.86
N GLY A 30 0.85 5.99 -1.14
CA GLY A 30 1.48 5.97 0.17
C GLY A 30 1.33 4.62 0.87
N GLU A 31 1.95 4.53 2.05
CA GLU A 31 1.86 3.41 2.97
C GLU A 31 1.60 3.94 4.38
N ALA A 32 0.81 3.23 5.18
CA ALA A 32 0.61 3.54 6.60
C ALA A 32 0.62 2.25 7.45
N GLU A 33 1.01 2.35 8.71
CA GLU A 33 0.97 1.23 9.66
C GLU A 33 -0.42 1.04 10.27
N ASN A 34 -1.20 2.11 10.34
CA ASN A 34 -2.51 2.13 10.98
C ASN A 34 -3.38 3.28 10.42
N GLY A 35 -4.59 3.41 10.96
CA GLY A 35 -5.55 4.45 10.57
C GLY A 35 -5.45 5.75 11.39
N ILE A 36 -4.34 6.02 12.07
CA ILE A 36 -4.20 7.26 12.84
C ILE A 36 -3.84 8.40 11.86
N LEU A 37 -4.66 9.44 11.88
CA LEU A 37 -4.34 10.72 11.26
C LEU A 37 -3.54 11.53 12.30
N LEU A 38 -2.27 11.82 12.00
CA LEU A 38 -1.26 12.57 12.78
C LEU A 38 -0.32 11.72 13.63
#